data_AF-A0A6P0XVD0-F1
#
_entry.id   AF-A0A6P0XVD0-F1
#
_cell.length_a   1.000
_cell.length_b   1.000
_cell.length_c   1.000
_cell.angle_alpha   90.00
_cell.angle_beta   90.00
_cell.angle_gamma   90.00
#
_symmetry.space_group_name_H-M   'P 1'
#
loop_
_entity.id
_entity.type
_entity.pdbx_description
1 polymer ?
#
loop_
_entity_poly.entity_id
_entity_poly.type
_entity_poly.pdbx_seq_one_letter_code
_entity_poly.pdbx_strand_id
1 'polypeptide(L)'
;MSISRLVSYIYSNVSSPKKLEKYVAKKRKYRRYNWIFLLSVFLPVVTVGVFNIVVDPYDVFNTPNFLGINHSKPRKDNSYRLYKATDIIRIKPVTILMGSSRKKQGLDPNHPALKNEQPAYNLAINGINAYELRRYLEHAIANQKDLDLVILGSDFFMFNSLLENRAGFSEDRLEID
;
A
#
# COMPACT_ATOMS: atom_id res chain seq x y z
N MET A 1 0.72 18.50 -71.78
CA MET A 1 1.16 19.34 -70.63
C MET A 1 1.94 18.43 -69.69
N SER A 2 3.26 18.62 -69.57
CA SER A 2 4.14 17.66 -68.85
C SER A 2 3.77 17.55 -67.37
N ILE A 3 3.70 16.32 -66.84
CA ILE A 3 3.49 16.02 -65.41
C ILE A 3 4.50 16.78 -64.53
N SER A 4 5.73 16.99 -65.02
CA SER A 4 6.74 17.76 -64.32
C SER A 4 6.32 19.22 -64.07
N ARG A 5 5.62 19.86 -65.02
CA ARG A 5 5.12 21.23 -64.88
C ARG A 5 3.98 21.32 -63.89
N LEU A 6 3.16 20.27 -63.81
CA LEU A 6 2.00 20.19 -62.92
C LEU A 6 2.45 19.95 -61.47
N VAL A 7 3.45 19.09 -61.26
CA VAL A 7 4.09 18.89 -59.95
C VAL A 7 4.80 20.14 -59.46
N SER A 8 5.55 20.85 -60.34
CA SER A 8 6.19 22.11 -59.96
C SER A 8 5.19 23.25 -59.69
N TYR A 9 4.05 23.29 -60.40
CA TYR A 9 2.97 24.25 -60.16
C TYR A 9 2.23 23.99 -58.84
N ILE A 10 2.01 22.71 -58.50
CA ILE A 10 1.44 22.31 -57.21
C ILE A 10 2.43 22.65 -56.09
N TYR A 11 3.72 22.36 -56.25
CA TYR A 11 4.74 22.74 -55.25
C TYR A 11 4.86 24.25 -55.07
N SER A 12 4.86 25.03 -56.16
CA SER A 12 4.95 26.50 -56.07
C SER A 12 3.71 27.14 -55.43
N ASN A 13 2.51 26.54 -55.59
CA ASN A 13 1.28 27.04 -54.97
C ASN A 13 1.02 26.52 -53.55
N VAL A 14 1.62 25.38 -53.18
CA VAL A 14 1.42 24.75 -51.86
C VAL A 14 2.34 25.34 -50.79
N SER A 15 3.50 25.90 -51.12
CA SER A 15 4.45 26.42 -50.13
C SER A 15 4.77 27.91 -50.29
N SER A 16 3.79 28.78 -50.03
CA SER A 16 4.14 30.15 -49.61
C SER A 16 4.79 30.06 -48.23
N PRO A 17 6.03 30.57 -48.02
CA PRO A 17 6.73 30.49 -46.73
C PRO A 17 5.86 31.01 -45.57
N LYS A 18 5.04 32.03 -45.82
CA LYS A 18 4.07 32.57 -44.85
C LYS A 18 2.98 31.57 -44.43
N LYS A 19 2.48 30.72 -45.34
CA LYS A 19 1.50 29.67 -45.01
C LYS A 19 2.13 28.56 -44.19
N LEU A 20 3.37 28.17 -44.51
CA LEU A 20 4.12 27.15 -43.78
C LEU A 20 4.46 27.62 -42.36
N GLU A 21 4.95 28.85 -42.20
CA GLU A 21 5.18 29.47 -40.89
C GLU A 21 3.91 29.51 -40.04
N LYS A 22 2.78 29.93 -40.64
CA LYS A 22 1.49 29.98 -39.95
C LYS A 22 1.03 28.57 -39.53
N TYR A 23 1.25 27.56 -40.35
CA TYR A 23 0.91 26.16 -40.03
C TYR A 23 1.81 25.58 -38.92
N VAL A 24 3.11 25.83 -38.98
CA VAL A 24 4.08 25.41 -37.94
C VAL A 24 3.82 26.13 -36.62
N ALA A 25 3.53 27.43 -36.64
CA ALA A 25 3.13 28.19 -35.45
C ALA A 25 1.82 27.67 -34.84
N LYS A 26 0.83 27.34 -35.68
CA LYS A 26 -0.44 26.75 -35.25
C LYS A 26 -0.23 25.36 -34.64
N LYS A 27 0.59 24.50 -35.26
CA LYS A 27 0.98 23.18 -34.72
C LYS A 27 1.72 23.31 -33.37
N ARG A 28 2.62 24.29 -33.23
CA ARG A 28 3.32 24.58 -31.96
C ARG A 28 2.36 25.07 -30.88
N LYS A 29 1.36 25.89 -31.24
CA LYS A 29 0.29 26.35 -30.33
C LYS A 29 -0.60 25.19 -29.87
N TYR A 30 -1.02 24.30 -30.77
CA TYR A 30 -1.80 23.11 -30.41
C TYR A 30 -0.99 22.12 -29.57
N ARG A 31 0.30 21.91 -29.88
CA ARG A 31 1.18 21.07 -29.06
C ARG A 31 1.31 21.64 -27.64
N ARG A 32 1.49 22.95 -27.50
CA ARG A 32 1.51 23.61 -26.17
C ARG A 32 0.18 23.44 -25.44
N TYR A 33 -0.94 23.67 -26.12
CA TYR A 33 -2.28 23.48 -25.54
C TYR A 33 -2.50 22.04 -25.06
N ASN A 34 -2.16 21.04 -25.88
CA ASN A 34 -2.30 19.63 -25.51
C ASN A 34 -1.45 19.27 -24.29
N TRP A 35 -0.21 19.77 -24.20
CA TRP A 35 0.63 19.55 -23.02
C TRP A 35 0.08 20.21 -21.77
N ILE A 36 -0.42 21.45 -21.87
CA ILE A 36 -1.03 22.15 -20.74
C ILE A 36 -2.28 21.41 -20.27
N PHE A 37 -3.13 20.98 -21.20
CA PHE A 37 -4.32 20.20 -20.89
C PHE A 37 -3.96 18.88 -20.21
N LEU A 38 -3.02 18.10 -20.77
CA LEU A 38 -2.57 16.84 -20.18
C LEU A 38 -2.00 17.06 -18.79
N LEU A 39 -1.13 18.07 -18.60
CA LEU A 39 -0.57 18.39 -17.29
C LEU A 39 -1.65 18.81 -16.30
N SER A 40 -2.65 19.60 -16.71
CA SER A 40 -3.72 20.02 -15.80
C SER A 40 -4.56 18.85 -15.28
N VAL A 41 -4.71 17.77 -16.06
CA VAL A 41 -5.46 16.58 -15.67
C VAL A 41 -4.58 15.59 -14.90
N PHE A 42 -3.35 15.36 -15.37
CA PHE A 42 -2.45 14.37 -14.78
C PHE A 42 -1.81 14.85 -13.48
N LEU A 43 -1.43 16.13 -13.39
CA LEU A 43 -0.70 16.64 -12.23
C LEU A 43 -1.47 16.45 -10.91
N PRO A 44 -2.77 16.78 -10.82
CA PRO A 44 -3.54 16.52 -9.60
C PRO A 44 -3.60 15.03 -9.24
N VAL A 45 -3.85 14.16 -10.22
CA VAL A 45 -3.95 12.71 -9.99
C VAL A 45 -2.63 12.14 -9.48
N VAL A 46 -1.51 12.49 -10.13
CA VAL A 46 -0.18 12.07 -9.69
C VAL A 46 0.14 12.62 -8.30
N THR A 47 -0.20 13.87 -8.03
CA THR A 47 0.04 14.50 -6.71
C THR A 47 -0.71 13.76 -5.61
N VAL A 48 -1.99 13.46 -5.81
CA VAL A 48 -2.79 12.69 -4.84
C VAL A 48 -2.24 11.28 -4.66
N GLY A 49 -1.82 10.62 -5.75
CA GLY A 49 -1.21 9.29 -5.68
C GLY A 49 0.09 9.29 -4.89
N VAL A 50 1.00 10.21 -5.18
CA VAL A 50 2.28 10.36 -4.46
C VAL A 50 2.03 10.72 -3.00
N PHE A 51 1.09 11.62 -2.70
CA PHE A 51 0.73 11.97 -1.34
C PHE A 51 0.23 10.76 -0.54
N ASN A 52 -0.65 9.94 -1.11
CA ASN A 52 -1.13 8.72 -0.45
C ASN A 52 -0.01 7.70 -0.23
N ILE A 53 0.94 7.57 -1.16
CA ILE A 53 2.11 6.70 -0.99
C ILE A 53 3.01 7.25 0.12
N VAL A 54 3.35 8.54 0.11
CA VAL A 54 4.25 9.13 1.11
C VAL A 54 3.66 9.08 2.52
N VAL A 55 2.38 9.43 2.67
CA VAL A 55 1.68 9.39 3.97
C VAL A 55 1.44 7.96 4.44
N ASP A 56 1.19 7.03 3.51
CA ASP A 56 0.93 5.62 3.78
C ASP A 56 0.14 5.36 5.08
N PRO A 57 -1.09 5.89 5.19
CA PRO A 57 -1.85 5.88 6.44
C PRO A 57 -2.21 4.47 6.93
N TYR A 58 -2.05 3.48 6.06
CA TYR A 58 -2.34 2.08 6.28
C TYR A 58 -1.09 1.20 6.35
N ASP A 59 0.09 1.79 6.12
CA ASP A 59 1.38 1.09 6.14
C ASP A 59 1.48 -0.03 5.10
N VAL A 60 0.87 0.16 3.92
CA VAL A 60 0.83 -0.81 2.80
C VAL A 60 2.09 -0.71 1.93
N PHE A 61 2.62 0.50 1.76
CA PHE A 61 3.74 0.81 0.87
C PHE A 61 5.11 0.77 1.56
N ASN A 62 5.16 0.49 2.88
CA ASN A 62 6.38 0.47 3.68
C ASN A 62 7.19 1.76 3.57
N THR A 63 6.52 2.92 3.54
CA THR A 63 7.24 4.19 3.44
C THR A 63 7.98 4.52 4.74
N PRO A 64 9.15 5.20 4.64
CA PRO A 64 9.93 5.58 5.81
C PRO A 64 9.10 6.41 6.79
N ASN A 65 9.27 6.16 8.09
CA ASN A 65 8.57 6.89 9.13
C ASN A 65 9.24 8.26 9.35
N PHE A 66 8.47 9.32 9.13
CA PHE A 66 8.82 10.72 9.36
C PHE A 66 7.95 11.29 10.48
N LEU A 67 8.61 11.75 11.55
CA LEU A 67 7.95 12.40 12.68
C LEU A 67 7.13 13.60 12.21
N GLY A 68 5.84 13.65 12.57
CA GLY A 68 4.91 14.72 12.17
C GLY A 68 4.23 14.57 10.80
N ILE A 69 4.66 13.62 9.95
CA ILE A 69 4.06 13.41 8.62
C ILE A 69 3.26 12.10 8.57
N ASN A 70 3.89 10.96 8.88
CA ASN A 70 3.28 9.63 8.80
C ASN A 70 3.56 8.75 10.02
N HIS A 71 4.08 9.34 11.10
CA HIS A 71 4.42 8.63 12.33
C HIS A 71 3.20 8.03 13.04
N SER A 72 2.11 8.80 13.12
CA SER A 72 0.85 8.35 13.72
C SER A 72 -0.04 7.77 12.62
N LYS A 73 -0.33 6.46 12.69
CA LYS A 73 -1.22 5.75 11.74
C LYS A 73 -2.53 5.31 12.41
N PRO A 74 -3.37 6.24 12.91
CA PRO A 74 -4.57 5.92 13.68
C PRO A 74 -5.59 5.07 12.90
N ARG A 75 -5.56 5.10 11.55
CA ARG A 75 -6.46 4.30 10.74
C ARG A 75 -6.04 2.82 10.62
N LYS A 76 -4.72 2.55 10.65
CA LYS A 76 -4.19 1.19 10.88
C LYS A 76 -4.62 0.67 12.24
N ASP A 77 -4.63 1.52 13.27
CA ASP A 77 -5.08 1.18 14.62
C ASP A 77 -6.59 0.89 14.75
N ASN A 78 -7.44 1.41 13.85
CA ASN A 78 -8.86 1.05 13.83
C ASN A 78 -9.15 -0.25 13.07
N SER A 79 -8.26 -0.64 12.13
CA SER A 79 -8.44 -1.82 11.26
C SER A 79 -7.33 -2.86 11.43
N TYR A 80 -6.64 -2.88 12.57
CA TYR A 80 -5.46 -3.72 12.80
C TYR A 80 -5.72 -5.22 12.62
N ARG A 81 -6.95 -5.70 12.80
CA ARG A 81 -7.31 -7.10 12.49
C ARG A 81 -7.12 -7.42 10.99
N LEU A 82 -7.59 -6.54 10.11
CA LEU A 82 -7.36 -6.66 8.66
C LEU A 82 -5.86 -6.63 8.36
N TYR A 83 -5.15 -5.60 8.85
CA TYR A 83 -3.74 -5.41 8.51
C TYR A 83 -2.84 -6.50 9.06
N LYS A 84 -3.15 -7.05 10.23
CA LYS A 84 -2.37 -8.14 10.83
C LYS A 84 -2.42 -9.43 10.02
N ALA A 85 -3.55 -9.74 9.40
CA ALA A 85 -3.63 -10.87 8.47
C ALA A 85 -2.71 -10.64 7.25
N THR A 86 -2.81 -9.46 6.63
CA THR A 86 -1.95 -9.13 5.47
C THR A 86 -0.46 -9.00 5.83
N ASP A 87 -0.16 -8.52 7.04
CA ASP A 87 1.21 -8.31 7.52
C ASP A 87 1.94 -9.64 7.67
N ILE A 88 1.27 -10.72 8.07
CA ILE A 88 1.87 -12.07 8.12
C ILE A 88 2.39 -12.48 6.75
N ILE A 89 1.55 -12.35 5.71
CA ILE A 89 1.90 -12.73 4.33
C ILE A 89 3.05 -11.87 3.79
N ARG A 90 3.04 -10.58 4.14
CA ARG A 90 4.00 -9.60 3.62
C ARG A 90 5.34 -9.63 4.33
N ILE A 91 5.34 -9.62 5.66
CA ILE A 91 6.54 -9.53 6.50
C ILE A 91 7.27 -10.87 6.52
N LYS A 92 6.52 -11.97 6.41
CA LYS A 92 7.01 -13.33 6.50
C LYS A 92 7.83 -13.56 7.78
N PRO A 93 7.22 -13.36 8.97
CA PRO A 93 7.94 -13.42 10.24
C PRO A 93 8.40 -14.84 10.58
N VAL A 94 9.62 -15.02 11.07
CA VAL A 94 10.06 -16.28 11.70
C VAL A 94 9.63 -16.35 13.17
N THR A 95 9.34 -15.18 13.76
CA THR A 95 8.83 -15.05 15.13
C THR A 95 7.56 -14.23 15.19
N ILE A 96 6.54 -14.71 15.89
CA ILE A 96 5.33 -13.93 16.18
C ILE A 96 5.08 -13.76 17.68
N LEU A 97 4.74 -12.54 18.07
CA LEU A 97 4.31 -12.19 19.43
C LEU A 97 2.79 -12.01 19.43
N MET A 98 2.06 -12.87 20.13
CA MET A 98 0.60 -12.89 20.12
C MET A 98 -0.01 -12.66 21.49
N GLY A 99 -1.25 -12.18 21.52
CA GLY A 99 -2.06 -11.97 22.73
C GLY A 99 -2.88 -10.70 22.67
N SER A 100 -3.33 -10.21 23.83
CA SER A 100 -4.19 -9.01 23.91
C SER A 100 -3.43 -7.69 23.74
N SER A 101 -4.12 -6.59 24.05
CA SER A 101 -3.51 -5.25 24.17
C SER A 101 -2.29 -5.23 25.08
N ARG A 102 -2.22 -6.11 26.09
CA ARG A 102 -1.06 -6.22 26.98
C ARG A 102 0.20 -6.67 26.23
N LYS A 103 0.08 -7.63 25.32
CA LYS A 103 1.21 -8.07 24.49
C LYS A 103 1.50 -7.07 23.36
N LYS A 104 0.47 -6.40 22.84
CA LYS A 104 0.63 -5.32 21.85
C LYS A 104 1.53 -4.20 22.39
N GLN A 105 1.33 -3.82 23.65
CA GLN A 105 2.07 -2.70 24.27
C GLN A 105 3.32 -3.15 25.02
N GLY A 106 3.30 -4.36 25.60
CA GLY A 106 4.31 -4.82 26.54
C GLY A 106 5.49 -5.56 25.92
N LEU A 107 5.41 -5.99 24.65
CA LEU A 107 6.53 -6.64 23.98
C LEU A 107 6.97 -5.91 22.71
N ASP A 108 8.28 -5.73 22.60
CA ASP A 108 8.95 -5.16 21.44
C ASP A 108 9.51 -6.28 20.53
N PRO A 109 9.08 -6.39 19.26
CA PRO A 109 9.65 -7.36 18.31
C PRO A 109 11.13 -7.09 17.98
N ASN A 110 11.63 -5.88 18.21
CA ASN A 110 13.04 -5.54 17.99
C ASN A 110 13.92 -5.76 19.23
N HIS A 111 13.38 -6.36 20.30
CA HIS A 111 14.11 -6.57 21.54
C HIS A 111 15.39 -7.41 21.30
N PRO A 112 16.54 -7.09 21.92
CA PRO A 112 17.82 -7.79 21.69
C PRO A 112 17.78 -9.30 21.91
N ALA A 113 16.89 -9.80 22.78
CA ALA A 113 16.68 -11.23 23.00
C ALA A 113 16.18 -11.98 21.75
N LEU A 114 15.55 -11.27 20.80
CA LEU A 114 15.05 -11.82 19.55
C LEU A 114 16.00 -11.56 18.38
N LYS A 115 17.26 -11.18 18.63
CA LYS A 115 18.21 -10.81 17.56
C LYS A 115 18.43 -11.93 16.54
N ASN A 116 18.43 -13.19 16.99
CA ASN A 116 18.62 -14.35 16.12
C ASN A 116 17.30 -14.87 15.53
N GLU A 117 16.17 -14.32 15.96
CA GLU A 117 14.81 -14.79 15.68
C GLU A 117 14.04 -13.76 14.82
N GLN A 118 14.76 -13.09 13.91
CA GLN A 118 14.25 -12.05 13.02
C GLN A 118 13.94 -12.60 11.62
N PRO A 119 12.92 -12.08 10.91
CA PRO A 119 12.04 -10.99 11.32
C PRO A 119 11.02 -11.42 12.38
N ALA A 120 10.92 -10.64 13.45
CA ALA A 120 9.91 -10.80 14.49
C ALA A 120 8.75 -9.82 14.26
N TYR A 121 7.52 -10.28 14.48
CA TYR A 121 6.32 -9.46 14.30
C TYR A 121 5.41 -9.51 15.52
N ASN A 122 4.99 -8.34 16.00
CA ASN A 122 3.98 -8.26 17.03
C ASN A 122 2.58 -8.43 16.41
N LEU A 123 2.05 -9.65 16.47
CA LEU A 123 0.71 -10.04 16.00
C LEU A 123 -0.38 -9.83 17.07
N ALA A 124 -0.08 -9.27 18.24
CA ALA A 124 -1.08 -9.07 19.30
C ALA A 124 -2.21 -8.08 18.90
N ILE A 125 -3.42 -8.36 19.38
CA ILE A 125 -4.68 -7.72 18.96
C ILE A 125 -5.45 -7.29 20.20
N ASN A 126 -5.90 -6.03 20.25
CA ASN A 126 -6.64 -5.53 21.43
C ASN A 126 -7.93 -6.33 21.64
N GLY A 127 -8.13 -6.80 22.88
CA GLY A 127 -9.32 -7.53 23.30
C GLY A 127 -9.60 -8.80 22.49
N ILE A 128 -8.58 -9.41 21.90
CA ILE A 128 -8.70 -10.68 21.18
C ILE A 128 -9.21 -11.77 22.13
N ASN A 129 -10.23 -12.54 21.72
CA ASN A 129 -10.70 -13.70 22.48
C ASN A 129 -9.88 -14.96 22.09
N ALA A 130 -10.10 -16.09 22.78
CA ALA A 130 -9.38 -17.33 22.48
C ALA A 130 -9.63 -17.84 21.05
N TYR A 131 -10.84 -17.64 20.52
CA TYR A 131 -11.21 -18.08 19.17
C TYR A 131 -10.45 -17.32 18.09
N GLU A 132 -10.50 -15.99 18.13
CA GLU A 132 -9.74 -15.12 17.22
C GLU A 132 -8.24 -15.43 17.33
N LEU A 133 -7.69 -15.58 18.54
CA LEU A 133 -6.28 -15.88 18.76
C LEU A 133 -5.85 -17.17 18.06
N ARG A 134 -6.68 -18.23 18.17
CA ARG A 134 -6.47 -19.48 17.45
C ARG A 134 -6.49 -19.27 15.93
N ARG A 135 -7.50 -18.58 15.38
CA ARG A 135 -7.60 -18.36 13.92
C ARG A 135 -6.42 -17.54 13.37
N TYR A 136 -5.90 -16.57 14.11
CA TYR A 136 -4.69 -15.83 13.70
C TYR A 136 -3.42 -16.66 13.76
N LEU A 137 -3.30 -17.56 14.75
CA LEU A 137 -2.20 -18.51 14.82
C LEU A 137 -2.24 -19.49 13.64
N GLU A 138 -3.41 -20.06 13.34
CA GLU A 138 -3.63 -20.95 12.20
C GLU A 138 -3.29 -20.26 10.88
N HIS A 139 -3.76 -19.03 10.68
CA HIS A 139 -3.39 -18.22 9.53
C HIS A 139 -1.88 -18.01 9.41
N ALA A 140 -1.18 -17.73 10.53
CA ALA A 140 0.26 -17.58 10.55
C ALA A 140 0.99 -18.87 10.15
N ILE A 141 0.59 -20.01 10.73
CA ILE A 141 1.16 -21.33 10.41
C ILE A 141 0.94 -21.66 8.92
N ALA A 142 -0.26 -21.42 8.40
CA ALA A 142 -0.59 -21.72 7.01
C ALA A 142 0.23 -20.89 6.01
N ASN A 143 0.48 -19.62 6.32
CA ASN A 143 1.11 -18.68 5.38
C ASN A 143 2.62 -18.55 5.57
N GLN A 144 3.18 -19.08 6.66
CA GLN A 144 4.56 -18.85 7.04
C GLN A 144 5.28 -20.16 7.37
N LYS A 145 5.86 -20.77 6.32
CA LYS A 145 6.55 -22.07 6.40
C LYS A 145 7.79 -22.05 7.30
N ASP A 146 8.44 -20.90 7.38
CA ASP A 146 9.66 -20.71 8.18
C ASP A 146 9.34 -20.12 9.57
N LEU A 147 8.09 -20.19 10.03
CA LEU A 147 7.72 -19.78 11.38
C LEU A 147 8.34 -20.73 12.40
N ASP A 148 9.23 -20.23 13.25
CA ASP A 148 10.00 -21.02 14.21
C ASP A 148 9.57 -20.76 15.66
N LEU A 149 9.28 -19.49 15.99
CA LEU A 149 8.97 -19.08 17.37
C LEU A 149 7.62 -18.37 17.51
N VAL A 150 6.82 -18.86 18.46
CA VAL A 150 5.56 -18.22 18.86
C VAL A 150 5.60 -17.86 20.34
N ILE A 151 5.57 -16.56 20.64
CA ILE A 151 5.44 -16.04 22.01
C ILE A 151 3.99 -15.64 22.25
N LEU A 152 3.23 -16.54 22.89
CA LEU A 152 1.80 -16.35 23.16
C LEU A 152 1.57 -15.80 24.57
N GLY A 153 0.80 -14.72 24.68
CA GLY A 153 0.26 -14.23 25.95
C GLY A 153 -1.24 -14.53 26.04
N SER A 154 -1.60 -15.33 27.04
CA SER A 154 -3.01 -15.65 27.34
C SER A 154 -3.50 -14.78 28.48
N ASP A 155 -4.71 -14.23 28.34
CA ASP A 155 -5.36 -13.43 29.36
C ASP A 155 -6.58 -14.16 29.94
N PHE A 156 -6.89 -13.90 31.22
CA PHE A 156 -8.01 -14.56 31.90
C PHE A 156 -9.36 -14.38 31.17
N PHE A 157 -9.59 -13.20 30.58
CA PHE A 157 -10.84 -12.93 29.86
C PHE A 157 -10.99 -13.76 28.57
N MET A 158 -9.91 -14.32 28.03
CA MET A 158 -9.97 -15.18 26.83
C MET A 158 -10.63 -16.52 27.14
N PHE A 159 -10.67 -16.95 28.41
CA PHE A 159 -11.34 -18.16 28.87
C PHE A 159 -12.85 -17.96 29.10
N ASN A 160 -13.39 -16.79 28.74
CA ASN A 160 -14.83 -16.55 28.74
C ASN A 160 -15.45 -17.04 27.41
N SER A 161 -16.15 -18.17 27.44
CA SER A 161 -16.83 -18.73 26.26
C SER A 161 -17.97 -17.87 25.72
N LEU A 162 -18.48 -16.92 26.51
CA LEU A 162 -19.52 -15.97 26.10
C LEU A 162 -18.94 -14.70 25.45
N LEU A 163 -17.62 -14.57 25.35
CA LEU A 163 -16.99 -13.41 24.74
C LEU A 163 -17.07 -13.49 23.22
N GLU A 164 -18.01 -12.75 22.64
CA GLU A 164 -18.20 -12.67 21.20
C GLU A 164 -16.96 -12.12 20.46
N ASN A 165 -16.87 -12.48 19.18
CA ASN A 165 -15.88 -11.93 18.26
C ASN A 165 -16.10 -10.41 18.10
N ARG A 166 -15.02 -9.65 18.04
CA ARG A 166 -15.10 -8.20 17.86
C ARG A 166 -15.53 -7.86 16.44
N ALA A 167 -16.27 -6.77 16.25
CA ALA A 167 -16.82 -6.33 14.96
C ALA A 167 -15.83 -6.22 13.78
N GLY A 168 -14.52 -6.09 14.05
CA GLY A 168 -13.48 -6.04 13.02
C GLY A 168 -12.93 -7.41 12.58
N PHE A 169 -13.36 -8.51 13.22
CA PHE A 169 -12.95 -9.86 12.91
C PHE A 169 -13.78 -10.44 11.76
N SER A 170 -13.12 -11.11 10.83
CA SER A 170 -13.75 -11.82 9.72
C SER A 170 -12.81 -12.97 9.34
N GLU A 171 -13.36 -14.17 9.35
CA GLU A 171 -12.60 -15.38 9.01
C GLU A 171 -12.25 -15.47 7.54
N ASP A 172 -13.04 -14.88 6.65
CA ASP A 172 -12.78 -14.86 5.20
C ASP A 172 -11.44 -14.17 4.83
N ARG A 173 -10.84 -13.47 5.79
CA ARG A 173 -9.54 -12.80 5.66
C ARG A 173 -8.38 -13.64 6.21
N LEU A 174 -8.70 -14.73 6.89
CA LEU A 174 -7.75 -15.63 7.55
C LEU A 174 -7.74 -16.97 6.81
N GLU A 175 -6.53 -17.48 6.62
CA GLU A 175 -6.20 -18.67 5.82
C GLU A 175 -6.63 -18.58 4.35
N ILE A 176 -5.63 -18.42 3.47
CA ILE A 176 -5.71 -18.79 2.06
C ILE A 176 -4.44 -19.61 1.80
N ASP A 177 -4.60 -20.79 1.20
CA ASP A 177 -3.51 -21.62 0.67
C ASP A 177 -2.73 -20.91 -0.45
#